data_AF-A0A3S0E3U1-F1
#
_entry.id   AF-A0A3S0E3U1-F1
#
_cell.length_a   1.000
_cell.length_b   1.000
_cell.length_c   1.000
_cell.angle_alpha   90.00
_cell.angle_beta   90.00
_cell.angle_gamma   90.00
#
_symmetry.space_group_name_H-M   'P 1'
#
loop_
_entity.id
_entity.type
_entity.pdbx_description
1 polymer ?
#
loop_
_entity_poly.entity_id
_entity_poly.type
_entity_poly.pdbx_seq_one_letter_code
_entity_poly.pdbx_strand_id
1 'polypeptide(L)'
;MSTCWCAPEPLDDEAMAEVTGQDGIGFAVHLEMNSALLNGVDLNSRLVAGFHVDGLTTYAVMLNVGGIIDMYAMTLNLRTRPDGGDYIDIGLPFFLGVSQFGFRALGAQTDPTAPITNNYGSLLLDGHAAMKGHVYMWAQ
;
A
#
# COMPACT_ATOMS: atom_id res chain seq x y z
N MET A 1 8.63 -41.68 15.62
CA MET A 1 8.61 -40.59 14.62
C MET A 1 9.33 -39.41 15.26
N SER A 2 10.59 -39.16 14.88
CA SER A 2 11.34 -38.00 15.39
C SER A 2 11.15 -36.83 14.44
N THR A 3 10.61 -35.72 14.94
CA THR A 3 10.62 -34.42 14.27
C THR A 3 12.01 -33.79 14.41
N CYS A 4 12.69 -33.58 13.29
CA CYS A 4 13.93 -32.81 13.22
C CYS A 4 13.61 -31.31 13.28
N TRP A 5 14.10 -30.63 14.31
CA TRP A 5 14.11 -29.17 14.39
C TRP A 5 15.55 -28.74 14.10
N CYS A 6 15.82 -28.30 12.88
CA CYS A 6 17.08 -27.64 12.56
C CYS A 6 17.03 -26.19 13.05
N ALA A 7 18.14 -25.66 13.55
CA ALA A 7 18.24 -24.24 13.88
C ALA A 7 18.14 -23.40 12.59
N PRO A 8 17.53 -22.20 12.63
CA PRO A 8 17.44 -21.34 11.46
C PRO A 8 18.85 -20.99 10.95
N GLU A 9 19.14 -21.32 9.70
CA GLU A 9 20.38 -20.96 9.01
C GLU A 9 20.09 -19.83 8.01
N PRO A 10 20.89 -18.74 7.99
CA PRO A 10 20.75 -17.71 6.98
C PRO A 10 21.11 -18.27 5.61
N LEU A 11 20.26 -18.02 4.61
CA LEU A 11 20.49 -18.42 3.23
C LEU A 11 21.46 -17.43 2.56
N ASP A 12 22.39 -17.93 1.75
CA ASP A 12 23.22 -17.13 0.85
C ASP A 12 22.42 -16.77 -0.43
N ASP A 13 22.98 -15.89 -1.27
CA ASP A 13 22.27 -15.34 -2.43
C ASP A 13 21.89 -16.43 -3.45
N GLU A 14 22.78 -17.40 -3.68
CA GLU A 14 22.49 -18.56 -4.53
C GLU A 14 21.37 -19.45 -3.93
N ALA A 15 21.38 -19.73 -2.63
CA ALA A 15 20.33 -20.51 -1.98
C ALA A 15 19.01 -19.74 -1.88
N MET A 16 19.04 -18.40 -1.78
CA MET A 16 17.84 -17.56 -1.87
C MET A 16 17.20 -17.64 -3.26
N ALA A 17 18.00 -17.69 -4.33
CA ALA A 17 17.49 -17.87 -5.70
C ALA A 17 16.88 -19.26 -5.92
N GLU A 18 17.34 -20.28 -5.17
CA GLU A 18 16.76 -21.62 -5.15
C GLU A 18 15.53 -21.77 -4.24
N VAL A 19 15.15 -20.73 -3.49
CA VAL A 19 13.83 -20.63 -2.82
C VAL A 19 12.76 -20.49 -3.90
N THR A 20 12.51 -21.60 -4.57
CA THR A 20 11.31 -21.81 -5.35
C THR A 20 10.22 -22.05 -4.33
N GLY A 21 9.52 -20.97 -3.98
CA GLY A 21 8.22 -21.12 -3.34
C GLY A 21 7.35 -21.88 -4.32
N GLN A 22 7.32 -23.22 -4.25
CA GLN A 22 6.38 -24.01 -5.05
C GLN A 22 4.93 -23.57 -4.78
N ASP A 23 4.70 -22.80 -3.70
CA ASP A 23 3.43 -22.18 -3.34
C ASP A 23 3.43 -20.63 -3.33
N GLY A 24 4.57 -19.97 -3.58
CA GLY A 24 4.73 -18.52 -3.37
C GLY A 24 4.53 -18.06 -1.93
N ILE A 25 4.91 -16.82 -1.59
CA ILE A 25 4.51 -16.24 -0.31
C ILE A 25 3.13 -15.62 -0.50
N GLY A 26 2.10 -16.27 0.05
CA GLY A 26 0.77 -15.68 0.17
C GLY A 26 0.71 -14.72 1.35
N PHE A 27 0.28 -13.48 1.15
CA PHE A 27 0.05 -12.53 2.24
C PHE A 27 -1.28 -11.81 2.12
N ALA A 28 -1.81 -11.42 3.28
CA ALA A 28 -2.98 -10.57 3.43
C ALA A 28 -2.57 -9.31 4.18
N VAL A 29 -3.17 -8.19 3.82
CA VAL A 29 -2.89 -6.89 4.43
C VAL A 29 -4.19 -6.35 5.01
N HIS A 30 -4.17 -6.05 6.30
CA HIS A 30 -5.19 -5.25 6.95
C HIS A 30 -4.55 -3.92 7.34
N LEU A 31 -5.01 -2.84 6.72
CA LEU A 31 -4.50 -1.49 6.96
C LEU A 31 -5.61 -0.61 7.51
N GLU A 32 -5.42 -0.11 8.73
CA GLU A 32 -6.29 0.93 9.31
C GLU A 32 -5.55 2.26 9.34
N MET A 33 -6.10 3.27 8.68
CA MET A 33 -5.57 4.63 8.68
C MET A 33 -6.43 5.52 9.55
N ASN A 34 -5.79 6.23 10.48
CA ASN A 34 -6.43 7.19 11.38
C ASN A 34 -7.71 6.62 12.02
N SER A 35 -7.64 5.39 12.55
CA SER A 35 -8.80 4.64 13.09
C SER A 35 -9.57 5.37 14.18
N ALA A 36 -8.96 6.35 14.86
CA ALA A 36 -9.67 7.23 15.79
C ALA A 36 -10.76 8.11 15.10
N LEU A 37 -10.64 8.41 13.80
CA LEU A 37 -11.71 9.05 13.01
C LEU A 37 -12.97 8.17 12.97
N LEU A 38 -12.79 6.84 12.90
CA LEU A 38 -13.90 5.88 12.89
C LEU A 38 -14.65 5.86 14.24
N ASN A 39 -14.00 6.29 15.32
CA ASN A 39 -14.57 6.40 16.66
C ASN A 39 -15.09 7.81 16.97
N GLY A 40 -15.20 8.69 15.96
CA GLY A 40 -15.72 10.05 16.12
C GLY A 40 -14.77 11.02 16.83
N VAL A 41 -13.48 10.69 16.94
CA VAL A 41 -12.48 11.60 17.50
C VAL A 41 -12.15 12.65 16.45
N ASP A 42 -12.17 13.92 16.86
CA ASP A 42 -11.80 15.03 15.99
C ASP A 42 -10.28 15.00 15.77
N LEU A 43 -9.87 14.54 14.59
CA LEU A 43 -8.49 14.56 14.13
C LEU A 43 -8.30 15.69 13.12
N ASN A 44 -7.08 16.20 13.05
CA ASN A 44 -6.64 17.14 12.02
C ASN A 44 -5.45 16.53 11.26
N SER A 45 -5.64 15.30 10.78
CA SER A 45 -4.60 14.61 10.02
C SER A 45 -4.60 15.12 8.58
N ARG A 46 -3.41 15.24 7.99
CA ARG A 46 -3.24 15.80 6.66
C ARG A 46 -2.30 14.95 5.84
N LEU A 47 -2.75 14.54 4.67
CA LEU A 47 -1.87 14.04 3.61
C LEU A 47 -1.60 15.18 2.64
N VAL A 48 -0.33 15.47 2.39
CA VAL A 48 0.09 16.65 1.65
C VAL A 48 1.01 16.25 0.51
N ALA A 49 0.73 16.77 -0.68
CA ALA A 49 1.63 16.71 -1.83
C ALA A 49 2.00 18.13 -2.26
N GLY A 50 3.30 18.43 -2.29
CA GLY A 50 3.83 19.74 -2.69
C GLY A 50 4.19 19.78 -4.17
N PHE A 51 3.83 20.88 -4.84
CA PHE A 51 4.12 21.14 -6.24
C PHE A 51 4.79 22.52 -6.34
N HIS A 52 5.96 22.59 -6.99
CA HIS A 52 6.66 23.84 -7.23
C HIS A 52 6.57 24.20 -8.71
N VAL A 53 5.88 25.31 -9.02
CA VAL A 53 5.64 25.78 -10.39
C VAL A 53 5.82 27.29 -10.42
N ASP A 54 6.60 27.79 -11.38
CA ASP A 54 6.85 29.23 -11.60
C ASP A 54 7.28 30.01 -10.33
N GLY A 55 8.11 29.37 -9.49
CA GLY A 55 8.61 29.97 -8.24
C GLY A 55 7.63 29.96 -7.08
N LEU A 56 6.42 29.40 -7.26
CA LEU A 56 5.41 29.26 -6.22
C LEU A 56 5.24 27.79 -5.83
N THR A 57 5.33 27.51 -4.53
CA THR A 57 4.96 26.20 -3.99
C THR A 57 3.48 26.18 -3.61
N THR A 58 2.74 25.26 -4.22
CA THR A 58 1.33 24.99 -3.89
C THR A 58 1.21 23.56 -3.38
N TYR A 59 0.37 23.34 -2.39
CA TYR A 59 0.16 22.04 -1.78
C TYR A 59 -1.25 21.56 -2.05
N ALA A 60 -1.40 20.32 -2.53
CA ALA A 60 -2.65 19.58 -2.42
C ALA A 60 -2.73 19.00 -1.01
N VAL A 61 -3.83 19.26 -0.30
CA VAL A 61 -4.03 18.84 1.10
C VAL A 61 -5.31 18.02 1.18
N MET A 62 -5.19 16.75 1.55
CA MET A 62 -6.31 15.90 1.93
C MET A 62 -6.44 15.90 3.46
N LEU A 63 -7.55 16.42 3.96
CA LEU A 63 -7.85 16.50 5.38
C LEU A 63 -8.57 15.24 5.84
N ASN A 64 -8.10 14.68 6.96
CA ASN A 64 -8.67 13.54 7.65
C ASN A 64 -8.82 12.32 6.75
N VAL A 65 -7.72 11.96 6.07
CA VAL A 65 -7.64 10.69 5.34
C VAL A 65 -7.75 9.55 6.35
N GLY A 66 -8.69 8.62 6.18
CA GLY A 66 -8.85 7.51 7.12
C GLY A 66 -9.69 6.39 6.56
N GLY A 67 -9.83 5.32 7.34
CA GLY A 67 -10.62 4.14 7.01
C GLY A 67 -9.79 2.86 6.98
N ILE A 68 -10.42 1.78 6.51
CA ILE A 68 -9.87 0.43 6.51
C ILE A 68 -9.72 -0.05 5.07
N ILE A 69 -8.57 -0.66 4.79
CA ILE A 69 -8.30 -1.38 3.55
C ILE A 69 -7.89 -2.81 3.90
N ASP A 70 -8.61 -3.78 3.36
CA ASP A 70 -8.33 -5.20 3.47
C ASP A 70 -7.94 -5.77 2.11
N MET A 71 -6.79 -6.43 2.03
CA MET A 71 -6.32 -7.11 0.83
C MET A 71 -6.03 -8.57 1.14
N TYR A 72 -6.58 -9.48 0.34
CA TYR A 72 -6.35 -10.92 0.51
C TYR A 72 -5.80 -11.57 -0.76
N ALA A 73 -5.06 -12.66 -0.53
CA ALA A 73 -4.51 -13.52 -1.57
C ALA A 73 -3.55 -12.79 -2.51
N MET A 74 -2.70 -11.91 -1.96
CA MET A 74 -1.54 -11.39 -2.70
C MET A 74 -0.44 -12.44 -2.70
N THR A 75 0.33 -12.54 -3.78
CA THR A 75 1.48 -13.45 -3.86
C THR A 75 2.76 -12.67 -4.09
N LEU A 76 3.86 -13.09 -3.48
CA LEU A 76 5.21 -12.62 -3.78
C LEU A 76 6.06 -13.81 -4.22
N ASN A 77 6.63 -13.73 -5.41
CA ASN A 77 7.49 -14.77 -5.98
C ASN A 77 8.77 -14.15 -6.51
N LEU A 78 9.90 -14.82 -6.32
CA LEU A 78 11.12 -14.54 -7.07
C LEU A 78 11.15 -15.46 -8.30
N ARG A 79 11.47 -14.90 -9.46
CA ARG A 79 11.52 -15.65 -10.72
C ARG A 79 12.75 -15.21 -11.53
N THR A 80 13.30 -16.16 -12.30
CA THR A 80 14.40 -15.89 -13.22
C THR A 80 13.86 -15.60 -14.63
N ARG A 81 14.38 -14.56 -15.27
CA ARG A 81 14.07 -14.18 -16.65
C ARG A 81 14.81 -15.07 -17.65
N PRO A 82 14.32 -15.21 -18.89
CA PRO A 82 15.02 -15.94 -19.95
C PRO A 82 16.41 -15.38 -20.29
N ASP A 83 16.69 -14.13 -19.97
CA ASP A 83 17.98 -13.46 -20.17
C ASP A 83 19.00 -13.72 -19.04
N GLY A 84 18.61 -14.49 -18.01
CA GLY A 84 19.44 -14.85 -16.87
C GLY A 84 19.38 -13.89 -15.68
N GLY A 85 18.60 -12.81 -15.74
CA GLY A 85 18.39 -11.91 -14.59
C GLY A 85 17.17 -12.26 -13.75
N ASP A 86 17.17 -11.92 -12.46
CA ASP A 86 16.00 -12.16 -11.61
C ASP A 86 14.99 -11.00 -11.64
N TYR A 87 13.76 -11.32 -11.26
CA TYR A 87 12.67 -10.37 -11.03
C TYR A 87 11.74 -10.83 -9.91
N ILE A 88 11.14 -9.86 -9.23
CA ILE A 88 10.07 -10.08 -8.27
C ILE A 88 8.74 -10.01 -9.01
N ASP A 89 7.90 -11.02 -8.81
CA ASP A 89 6.52 -11.13 -9.31
C ASP A 89 5.54 -11.00 -8.15
N ILE A 90 4.82 -9.88 -8.12
CA ILE A 90 3.78 -9.59 -7.13
C ILE A 90 2.40 -9.82 -7.76
N GLY A 91 1.71 -10.87 -7.33
CA GLY A 91 0.33 -11.13 -7.69
C GLY A 91 -0.61 -10.15 -6.98
N LEU A 92 -1.51 -9.53 -7.75
CA LEU A 92 -2.49 -8.58 -7.24
C LEU A 92 -3.56 -9.28 -6.38
N PRO A 93 -4.14 -8.58 -5.39
CA PRO A 93 -5.11 -9.17 -4.47
C PRO A 93 -6.39 -9.60 -5.19
N PHE A 94 -6.82 -10.85 -4.97
CA PHE A 94 -8.11 -11.33 -5.48
C PHE A 94 -9.29 -10.58 -4.86
N PHE A 95 -9.13 -10.12 -3.62
CA PHE A 95 -10.10 -9.31 -2.91
C PHE A 95 -9.43 -8.08 -2.31
N LEU A 96 -9.99 -6.91 -2.62
CA LEU A 96 -9.71 -5.63 -2.00
C LEU A 96 -11.01 -5.13 -1.37
N GLY A 97 -11.10 -5.08 -0.05
CA GLY A 97 -12.19 -4.46 0.69
C GLY A 97 -11.78 -3.07 1.16
N VAL A 98 -12.72 -2.13 1.07
CA VAL A 98 -12.56 -0.81 1.68
C VAL A 98 -13.78 -0.51 2.55
N SER A 99 -13.55 -0.01 3.75
CA SER A 99 -14.61 0.35 4.70
C SER A 99 -14.30 1.72 5.28
N GLN A 100 -15.25 2.64 5.12
CA GLN A 100 -15.16 4.02 5.54
C GLN A 100 -13.87 4.71 5.09
N PHE A 101 -13.36 4.31 3.91
CA PHE A 101 -12.09 4.80 3.42
C PHE A 101 -12.26 6.08 2.61
N GLY A 102 -11.52 7.13 2.95
CA GLY A 102 -11.58 8.36 2.19
C GLY A 102 -11.01 9.55 2.93
N PHE A 103 -11.48 10.74 2.58
CA PHE A 103 -11.03 12.01 3.15
C PHE A 103 -12.19 13.01 3.27
N ARG A 104 -12.13 13.88 4.27
CA ARG A 104 -13.18 14.86 4.56
C ARG A 104 -13.15 16.06 3.62
N ALA A 105 -11.96 16.51 3.22
CA ALA A 105 -11.83 17.64 2.30
C ALA A 105 -10.52 17.53 1.50
N LEU A 106 -10.59 17.87 0.22
CA LEU A 106 -9.41 18.08 -0.63
C LEU A 106 -9.28 19.57 -0.95
N GLY A 107 -8.15 20.19 -0.60
CA GLY A 107 -7.86 21.60 -0.85
C GLY A 107 -6.55 21.81 -1.61
N ALA A 108 -6.38 23.01 -2.15
CA ALA A 108 -5.10 23.48 -2.69
C ALA A 108 -4.73 24.81 -2.03
N GLN A 109 -3.54 24.91 -1.44
CA GLN A 109 -3.12 26.07 -0.64
C GLN A 109 -1.59 26.23 -0.62
N THR A 110 -1.10 27.46 -0.41
CA THR A 110 0.35 27.76 -0.34
C THR A 110 0.96 27.49 1.02
N ASP A 111 0.14 27.42 2.09
CA ASP A 111 0.53 26.95 3.42
C ASP A 111 -0.22 25.65 3.70
N PRO A 112 0.46 24.48 3.81
CA PRO A 112 -0.20 23.19 4.00
C PRO A 112 -0.81 23.01 5.39
N THR A 113 -0.55 23.93 6.33
CA THR A 113 -1.08 23.90 7.70
C THR A 113 -2.28 24.82 7.92
N ALA A 114 -2.53 25.76 6.99
CA ALA A 114 -3.66 26.67 7.06
C ALA A 114 -5.02 25.94 6.98
N PRO A 115 -6.10 26.49 7.58
CA PRO A 115 -7.44 25.94 7.45
C PRO A 115 -7.89 25.86 5.98
N ILE A 116 -8.53 24.75 5.60
CA ILE A 116 -9.12 24.60 4.26
C ILE A 116 -10.45 25.35 4.24
N THR A 117 -10.47 26.54 3.62
CA THR A 117 -11.67 27.38 3.51
C THR A 117 -12.48 27.09 2.24
N ASN A 118 -11.81 26.71 1.16
CA ASN A 118 -12.40 26.23 -0.09
C ASN A 118 -11.87 24.82 -0.40
N ASN A 119 -12.75 23.90 -0.80
CA ASN A 119 -12.38 22.53 -1.09
C ASN A 119 -13.05 21.99 -2.36
N TYR A 120 -12.42 20.97 -2.94
CA TYR A 120 -12.90 20.21 -4.10
C TYR A 120 -13.85 19.07 -3.71
N GLY A 121 -14.38 19.09 -2.48
CA GLY A 121 -15.26 18.07 -1.94
C GLY A 121 -14.53 17.03 -1.09
N SER A 122 -15.22 15.92 -0.91
CA SER A 122 -14.87 14.82 -0.01
C SER A 122 -15.05 13.48 -0.73
N LEU A 123 -14.37 12.45 -0.25
CA LEU A 123 -14.52 11.09 -0.74
C LEU A 123 -14.79 10.15 0.44
N LEU A 124 -15.73 9.24 0.27
CA LEU A 124 -15.95 8.12 1.17
C LEU A 124 -16.24 6.88 0.32
N LEU A 125 -15.50 5.80 0.58
CA LEU A 125 -15.57 4.55 -0.13
C LEU A 125 -15.89 3.43 0.85
N ASP A 126 -16.96 2.73 0.54
CA ASP A 126 -17.40 1.50 1.18
C ASP A 126 -17.70 0.50 0.07
N GLY A 127 -16.96 -0.60 0.02
CA GLY A 127 -17.14 -1.58 -1.04
C GLY A 127 -15.99 -2.56 -1.15
N HIS A 128 -16.01 -3.29 -2.26
CA HIS A 128 -14.96 -4.23 -2.59
C HIS A 128 -14.68 -4.23 -4.09
N ALA A 129 -13.46 -4.58 -4.43
CA ALA A 129 -13.01 -4.82 -5.78
C ALA A 129 -12.23 -6.14 -5.83
N ALA A 130 -12.16 -6.74 -7.01
CA ALA A 130 -11.28 -7.86 -7.28
C ALA A 130 -10.25 -7.42 -8.33
N MET A 131 -8.99 -7.68 -8.05
CA MET A 131 -7.90 -7.39 -8.99
C MET A 131 -7.34 -8.71 -9.53
N LYS A 132 -6.89 -8.68 -10.77
CA LYS A 132 -6.17 -9.78 -11.42
C LYS A 132 -4.99 -9.20 -12.16
N GLY A 133 -3.87 -9.90 -12.10
CA GLY A 133 -2.64 -9.49 -12.76
C GLY A 133 -1.45 -9.52 -11.81
N HIS A 134 -0.33 -9.05 -12.34
CA HIS A 134 0.97 -9.17 -11.70
C HIS A 134 1.75 -7.87 -11.90
N VAL A 135 2.48 -7.45 -10.87
CA VAL A 135 3.48 -6.39 -10.93
C VAL A 135 4.84 -7.05 -10.95
N TYR A 136 5.59 -6.82 -12.02
CA TYR A 136 6.96 -7.33 -12.18
C TYR A 136 7.96 -6.23 -11.85
N MET A 137 8.90 -6.51 -10.96
CA MET A 137 9.94 -5.58 -10.55
C MET A 137 11.32 -6.21 -10.75
N TRP A 138 12.23 -5.49 -11.37
CA TRP A 138 13.63 -5.89 -11.52
C TRP A 138 14.53 -4.65 -11.41
N ALA A 139 15.78 -4.85 -10.99
CA ALA A 139 16.76 -3.78 -10.99
C ALA A 139 17.12 -3.39 -12.43
N GLN A 140 17.34 -2.09 -12.66
CA GLN A 140 17.94 -1.58 -13.90
C GLN A 140 19.46 -1.58 -13.82
#